data_AF-A0A7S0NC31-F1
#
_entry.id   AF-A0A7S0NC31-F1
#
_cell.length_a   1.000
_cell.length_b   1.000
_cell.length_c   1.000
_cell.angle_alpha   90.00
_cell.angle_beta   90.00
_cell.angle_gamma   90.00
#
_symmetry.space_group_name_H-M   'P 1'
#
loop_
_entity.id
_entity.type
_entity.pdbx_description
1 polymer ?
#
loop_
_entity_poly.entity_id
_entity_poly.type
_entity_poly.pdbx_seq_one_letter_code
_entity_poly.pdbx_strand_id
1 'polypeptide(L)'
;ATPFLTLHQPRPSEEGAVCISSAPTPCVIASNQMSNPNPQDNAVFQFKQGMNYLQGRGVEMDATKAVSCFHRAGELGEKNALFNLGVCYSQGIGVEEDVEKAFNYFKKSADLRDMKAELQVGICF
;
A
#
# COMPACT_ATOMS: atom_id res chain seq x y z
N ALA A 1 -47.97 -34.26 -8.16
CA ALA A 1 -46.88 -34.51 -7.20
C ALA A 1 -45.78 -33.48 -7.45
N THR A 2 -45.53 -32.61 -6.48
CA THR A 2 -44.35 -31.73 -6.35
C THR A 2 -43.11 -32.56 -5.93
N PRO A 3 -41.90 -32.00 -5.78
CA PRO A 3 -40.85 -31.86 -6.79
C PRO A 3 -39.54 -32.59 -6.38
N PHE A 4 -38.51 -32.61 -7.23
CA PHE A 4 -37.12 -32.83 -6.75
C PHE A 4 -36.20 -31.78 -7.38
N LEU A 5 -35.69 -30.90 -6.51
CA LEU A 5 -34.60 -29.96 -6.82
C LEU A 5 -33.35 -30.75 -7.18
N THR A 6 -32.62 -30.33 -8.21
CA THR A 6 -31.15 -30.34 -8.13
C THR A 6 -30.60 -29.13 -8.86
N LEU A 7 -29.96 -28.25 -8.08
CA LEU A 7 -29.22 -27.08 -8.52
C LEU A 7 -28.00 -27.52 -9.33
N HIS A 8 -27.95 -27.16 -10.61
CA HIS A 8 -26.68 -27.09 -11.33
C HIS A 8 -26.40 -25.62 -11.68
N GLN A 9 -25.46 -25.03 -10.93
CA GLN A 9 -24.89 -23.71 -11.22
C GLN A 9 -24.14 -23.77 -12.56
N PRO A 10 -24.39 -22.85 -13.52
CA PRO A 10 -23.57 -22.72 -14.71
C PRO A 10 -22.33 -21.84 -14.44
N ARG A 11 -21.18 -22.32 -14.91
CA ARG A 11 -19.93 -21.54 -15.03
C ARG A 11 -20.14 -20.36 -15.99
N PRO A 12 -19.66 -19.14 -15.69
CA PRO A 12 -19.62 -18.09 -16.68
C PRO A 12 -18.25 -18.10 -17.38
N SER A 13 -18.22 -18.67 -18.58
CA SER A 13 -17.26 -18.32 -19.62
C SER A 13 -17.89 -17.22 -20.47
N GLU A 14 -17.20 -16.08 -20.50
CA GLU A 14 -17.10 -15.14 -21.62
C GLU A 14 -18.30 -14.26 -22.04
N GLU A 15 -17.98 -12.97 -22.13
CA GLU A 15 -18.45 -11.96 -23.09
C GLU A 15 -19.89 -11.41 -23.00
N GLY A 16 -19.96 -10.12 -22.66
CA GLY A 16 -21.15 -9.29 -22.80
C GLY A 16 -20.80 -7.82 -22.66
N ALA A 17 -20.29 -7.23 -23.75
CA ALA A 17 -20.08 -5.80 -23.88
C ALA A 17 -21.40 -5.03 -23.69
N VAL A 18 -21.39 -3.99 -22.86
CA VAL A 18 -22.35 -2.89 -22.94
C VAL A 18 -21.57 -1.59 -23.06
N CYS A 19 -21.51 -1.07 -24.28
CA CYS A 19 -21.18 0.30 -24.56
C CYS A 19 -22.47 1.13 -24.43
N ILE A 20 -22.53 2.05 -23.46
CA ILE A 20 -23.35 3.26 -23.62
C ILE A 20 -22.46 4.49 -23.46
N SER A 21 -22.33 5.15 -24.59
CA SER A 21 -21.63 6.39 -24.87
C SER A 21 -22.13 7.57 -24.05
N SER A 22 -21.24 8.25 -23.34
CA SER A 22 -21.10 9.72 -23.38
C SER A 22 -19.83 10.14 -22.61
N ALA A 23 -18.91 10.82 -23.28
CA ALA A 23 -17.75 11.48 -22.69
C ALA A 23 -17.92 13.01 -22.86
N PRO A 24 -17.21 13.89 -22.11
CA PRO A 24 -16.08 13.61 -21.23
C PRO A 24 -16.12 14.34 -19.87
N THR A 25 -15.69 13.68 -18.79
CA THR A 25 -15.05 14.39 -17.65
C THR A 25 -13.63 13.85 -17.51
N PRO A 26 -12.59 14.71 -17.51
CA PRO A 26 -11.20 14.26 -17.54
C PRO A 26 -10.67 13.76 -16.18
N CYS A 27 -11.54 13.37 -15.24
CA CYS A 27 -11.11 13.12 -13.85
C CYS A 27 -11.35 11.70 -13.32
N VAL A 28 -12.08 10.83 -14.02
CA VAL A 28 -12.42 9.48 -13.48
C VAL A 28 -11.51 8.38 -14.03
N ILE A 29 -10.56 8.69 -14.91
CA ILE A 29 -9.54 7.73 -15.36
C ILE A 29 -8.35 7.70 -14.39
N ALA A 30 -8.63 7.47 -13.11
CA ALA A 30 -7.61 7.16 -12.11
C ALA A 30 -8.05 6.06 -11.12
N SER A 31 -9.06 5.26 -11.47
CA SER A 31 -9.53 4.15 -10.63
C SER A 31 -9.49 2.79 -11.30
N ASN A 32 -9.07 2.71 -12.57
CA ASN A 32 -8.92 1.44 -13.27
C ASN A 32 -7.57 0.82 -12.95
N GLN A 33 -7.47 0.13 -11.81
CA GLN A 33 -6.79 -1.15 -11.61
C GLN A 33 -6.86 -1.49 -10.10
N MET A 34 -7.61 -2.53 -9.73
CA MET A 34 -7.25 -3.39 -8.58
C MET A 34 -8.02 -4.72 -8.68
N SER A 35 -7.80 -5.39 -9.81
CA SER A 35 -8.01 -6.83 -9.95
C SER A 35 -6.98 -7.50 -9.04
N ASN A 36 -7.37 -7.83 -7.81
CA ASN A 36 -6.55 -8.48 -6.78
C ASN A 36 -5.34 -7.65 -6.28
N PRO A 37 -5.50 -6.75 -5.28
CA PRO A 37 -4.42 -5.90 -4.81
C PRO A 37 -3.29 -6.75 -4.22
N ASN A 38 -2.12 -6.72 -4.87
CA ASN A 38 -0.90 -7.26 -4.30
C ASN A 38 -0.62 -6.54 -2.96
N PRO A 39 -0.32 -7.26 -1.87
CA PRO A 39 0.04 -6.65 -0.59
C PRO A 39 1.13 -5.58 -0.70
N GLN A 40 2.06 -5.74 -1.66
CA GLN A 40 3.13 -4.80 -1.95
C GLN A 40 2.62 -3.49 -2.57
N ASP A 41 1.63 -3.54 -3.46
CA ASP A 41 1.06 -2.34 -4.09
C ASP A 41 0.27 -1.51 -3.07
N ASN A 42 -0.37 -2.17 -2.10
CA ASN A 42 -0.99 -1.51 -0.96
C ASN A 42 0.06 -0.80 -0.08
N ALA A 43 1.22 -1.41 0.14
CA ALA A 43 2.31 -0.81 0.93
C ALA A 43 2.83 0.50 0.31
N VAL A 44 3.10 0.47 -1.00
CA VAL A 44 3.56 1.64 -1.76
C VAL A 44 2.49 2.74 -1.79
N PHE A 45 1.21 2.37 -1.89
CA PHE A 45 0.11 3.32 -1.82
C PHE A 45 0.03 4.02 -0.45
N GLN A 46 0.10 3.27 0.65
CA GLN A 46 0.10 3.82 2.01
C GLN A 46 1.32 4.73 2.24
N PHE A 47 2.50 4.35 1.72
CA PHE A 47 3.69 5.21 1.77
C PHE A 47 3.46 6.55 1.06
N LYS A 48 2.91 6.53 -0.16
CA LYS A 48 2.60 7.75 -0.92
C LYS A 48 1.58 8.63 -0.20
N GLN A 49 0.56 8.03 0.42
CA GLN A 49 -0.39 8.74 1.28
C GLN A 49 0.33 9.46 2.43
N GLY A 50 1.21 8.77 3.16
CA GLY A 50 2.00 9.36 4.24
C GLY A 50 2.86 10.55 3.76
N MET A 51 3.47 10.43 2.58
CA MET A 51 4.24 11.52 1.97
C MET A 51 3.37 12.74 1.61
N ASN A 52 2.14 12.52 1.15
CA ASN A 52 1.22 13.62 0.85
C ASN A 52 0.84 14.40 2.11
N TYR A 53 0.63 13.71 3.24
CA TYR A 53 0.37 14.35 4.53
C TYR A 53 1.55 15.16 5.07
N LEU A 54 2.80 14.74 4.79
CA LEU A 54 3.99 15.54 5.13
C LEU A 54 4.19 16.75 4.21
N GLN A 55 3.89 16.61 2.92
CA GLN A 55 4.14 17.65 1.92
C GLN A 55 2.98 18.64 1.73
N GLY A 56 1.82 18.37 2.33
CA GLY A 56 0.61 19.18 2.15
C GLY A 56 0.08 19.19 0.71
N ARG A 57 0.41 18.17 -0.09
CA ARG A 57 0.08 18.14 -1.53
C ARG A 57 -1.37 17.69 -1.72
N GLY A 58 -2.29 18.65 -1.66
CA GLY A 58 -3.73 18.44 -1.87
C GLY A 58 -4.51 17.97 -0.63
N VAL A 59 -3.84 17.86 0.53
CA VAL A 59 -4.43 17.55 1.84
C VAL A 59 -3.76 18.42 2.89
N GLU A 60 -4.45 18.75 3.98
CA GLU A 60 -3.89 19.47 5.12
C GLU A 60 -2.69 18.71 5.72
N MET A 61 -1.64 19.43 6.11
CA MET A 61 -0.45 18.82 6.68
C MET A 61 -0.77 18.17 8.02
N ASP A 62 -0.54 16.87 8.11
CA ASP A 62 -0.86 16.09 9.32
C ASP A 62 0.23 15.03 9.53
N ALA A 63 1.24 15.42 10.30
CA ALA A 63 2.37 14.56 10.61
C ALA A 63 1.95 13.29 11.38
N THR A 64 0.95 13.39 12.26
CA THR A 64 0.38 12.24 13.00
C THR A 64 -0.21 11.20 12.06
N LYS A 65 -1.00 11.62 11.06
CA LYS A 65 -1.52 10.71 10.02
C LYS A 65 -0.41 10.15 9.14
N ALA A 66 0.61 10.95 8.82
CA ALA A 66 1.74 10.48 8.04
C ALA A 66 2.47 9.32 8.74
N VAL A 67 2.74 9.45 10.04
CA VAL A 67 3.39 8.38 10.84
C VAL A 67 2.53 7.12 10.85
N SER A 68 1.22 7.23 11.01
CA SER A 68 0.30 6.08 10.94
C SER A 68 0.35 5.37 9.57
N CYS A 69 0.36 6.12 8.48
CA CYS A 69 0.50 5.57 7.12
C CYS A 69 1.85 4.86 6.94
N PHE A 70 2.94 5.44 7.43
CA PHE A 70 4.26 4.81 7.37
C PHE A 70 4.33 3.54 8.23
N HIS A 71 3.65 3.50 9.38
CA HIS A 71 3.60 2.30 10.22
C HIS A 71 2.97 1.15 9.45
N ARG A 72 1.80 1.40 8.85
CA ARG A 72 1.06 0.40 8.06
C ARG A 72 1.83 -0.05 6.82
N ALA A 73 2.52 0.87 6.14
CA ALA A 73 3.37 0.52 5.00
C ALA A 73 4.59 -0.31 5.46
N GLY A 74 5.16 -0.01 6.63
CA GLY A 74 6.25 -0.77 7.22
C GLY A 74 5.87 -2.20 7.62
N GLU A 75 4.65 -2.40 8.14
CA GLU A 75 4.09 -3.74 8.43
C GLU A 75 3.94 -4.59 7.15
N LEU A 76 3.71 -3.95 6.00
CA LEU A 76 3.65 -4.61 4.71
C LEU A 76 5.04 -4.84 4.08
N GLY A 77 6.12 -4.50 4.80
CA GLY A 77 7.50 -4.71 4.37
C GLY A 77 8.09 -3.57 3.55
N GLU A 78 7.45 -2.39 3.50
CA GLU A 78 7.99 -1.28 2.73
C GLU A 78 9.12 -0.56 3.48
N LYS A 79 10.35 -0.84 3.06
CA LYS A 79 11.59 -0.33 3.67
C LYS A 79 11.65 1.20 3.77
N ASN A 80 11.14 1.91 2.77
CA ASN A 80 11.16 3.37 2.71
C ASN A 80 10.24 3.98 3.77
N ALA A 81 9.14 3.30 4.07
CA ALA A 81 8.22 3.71 5.12
C ALA A 81 8.86 3.57 6.51
N LEU A 82 9.53 2.44 6.80
CA LEU A 82 10.25 2.25 8.06
C LEU A 82 11.38 3.27 8.25
N PHE A 83 12.10 3.61 7.18
CA PHE A 83 13.12 4.65 7.22
C PHE A 83 12.52 6.02 7.59
N ASN A 84 11.46 6.44 6.90
CA ASN A 84 10.78 7.70 7.20
C ASN A 84 10.17 7.71 8.61
N LEU A 85 9.68 6.58 9.08
CA LEU A 85 9.16 6.44 10.45
C LEU A 85 10.27 6.63 11.49
N GLY A 86 11.47 6.11 11.22
CA GLY A 86 12.67 6.38 12.02
C GLY A 86 13.03 7.87 12.04
N VAL A 87 12.95 8.55 10.89
CA VAL A 87 13.16 10.02 10.81
C VAL A 87 12.12 10.77 11.63
N CYS A 88 10.84 10.38 11.55
CA CYS A 88 9.76 11.01 12.33
C CYS A 88 10.01 10.91 13.84
N TYR A 89 10.42 9.74 14.34
CA TYR A 89 10.78 9.58 15.76
C TYR A 89 12.07 10.31 16.14
N SER A 90 13.05 10.41 15.24
CA SER A 90 14.30 11.14 15.50
C SER A 90 14.12 12.66 15.54
N GLN A 91 13.10 13.19 14.87
CA GLN A 91 12.86 14.63 14.74
C GLN A 91 11.60 15.09 15.49
N GLY A 92 10.88 14.17 16.14
CA GLY A 92 9.60 14.47 16.80
C GLY A 92 8.50 14.93 15.83
N ILE A 93 8.52 14.47 14.58
CA ILE A 93 7.54 14.88 13.55
C ILE A 93 6.27 14.04 13.70
N GLY A 94 5.23 14.63 14.29
CA GLY A 94 3.91 13.99 14.46
C GLY A 94 3.87 12.90 15.52
N VAL A 95 4.97 12.69 16.24
CA VAL A 95 5.11 11.79 17.39
C VAL A 95 6.10 12.40 18.37
N GLU A 96 6.08 11.92 19.61
CA GLU A 96 7.11 12.27 20.59
C GLU A 96 8.48 11.79 20.09
N GLU A 97 9.49 12.64 20.27
CA GLU A 97 10.86 12.33 19.89
C GLU A 97 11.37 11.13 20.71
N ASP A 98 11.84 10.10 20.01
CA ASP A 98 12.35 8.88 20.62
C ASP A 98 13.46 8.31 19.75
N VAL A 99 14.69 8.67 20.08
CA VAL A 99 15.89 8.27 19.34
C VAL A 99 16.12 6.76 19.42
N GLU A 100 15.75 6.10 20.53
CA GLU A 100 15.88 4.66 20.67
C GLU A 100 14.92 3.92 19.74
N LYS A 101 13.65 4.36 19.67
CA LYS A 101 12.70 3.82 18.69
C LYS A 101 13.13 4.12 17.27
N ALA A 102 13.61 5.33 16.99
CA ALA A 102 14.11 5.70 15.67
C ALA A 102 15.21 4.74 15.20
N PHE A 103 16.20 4.46 16.05
CA PHE A 103 17.27 3.52 15.77
C PHE A 103 16.75 2.10 15.47
N ASN A 104 15.76 1.63 16.24
CA ASN A 104 15.15 0.32 16.02
C ASN A 104 14.46 0.23 14.64
N TYR A 105 13.78 1.30 14.20
CA TYR A 105 13.16 1.34 12.88
C TYR A 105 14.18 1.42 11.75
N PHE A 106 15.28 2.17 11.92
CA PHE A 106 16.38 2.18 10.96
C PHE A 106 17.03 0.81 10.81
N LYS A 107 17.26 0.10 11.92
CA LYS A 107 17.79 -1.26 11.91
C LYS A 107 16.88 -2.21 11.14
N LYS A 108 15.57 -2.21 11.43
CA LYS A 108 14.59 -3.02 10.68
C LYS A 108 14.57 -2.72 9.19
N SER A 109 14.71 -1.44 8.81
CA SER A 109 14.77 -1.03 7.39
C SER A 109 16.03 -1.56 6.70
N ALA A 110 17.18 -1.59 7.40
CA ALA A 110 18.42 -2.19 6.92
C ALA A 110 18.29 -3.71 6.74
N ASP A 111 17.76 -4.41 7.75
CA ASP A 111 17.58 -5.87 7.70
C ASP A 111 16.70 -6.29 6.50
N LEU A 112 15.64 -5.52 6.19
CA LEU A 112 14.79 -5.76 5.01
C LEU A 112 15.50 -5.52 3.67
N ARG A 113 16.49 -4.62 3.61
CA ARG A 113 17.30 -4.42 2.41
C ARG A 113 18.21 -5.62 2.17
N ASP A 114 18.81 -6.14 3.23
CA ASP A 114 19.73 -7.27 3.16
C ASP A 114 18.99 -8.56 2.80
N MET A 115 17.81 -8.82 3.39
CA MET A 115 16.96 -9.97 2.99
C MET A 115 16.58 -9.94 1.49
N LYS A 116 16.31 -8.75 0.93
CA LYS A 116 16.01 -8.64 -0.50
C LYS A 116 17.24 -8.87 -1.38
N ALA A 117 18.44 -8.55 -0.89
CA ALA A 117 19.70 -8.87 -1.55
C ALA A 117 20.00 -10.38 -1.51
N GLU A 118 19.74 -11.05 -0.39
CA GLU A 118 19.89 -12.52 -0.26
C GLU A 118 18.95 -13.28 -1.22
N LEU A 119 17.71 -12.81 -1.39
CA LEU A 119 16.77 -13.41 -2.34
C LEU A 119 17.29 -13.32 -3.79
N GLN A 120 17.99 -12.24 -4.17
CA GLN A 120 18.56 -12.12 -5.52
C GLN A 120 19.69 -13.12 -5.77
N VAL A 121 20.47 -13.48 -4.75
CA VAL A 121 21.52 -14.50 -4.86
C VAL A 121 20.90 -15.89 -5.04
N GLY A 122 19.76 -16.17 -4.38
CA GLY A 122 19.05 -17.44 -4.50
C GLY A 122 18.33 -17.69 -5.82
N ILE A 123 18.07 -16.66 -6.64
CA ILE A 123 17.45 -16.79 -7.97
C ILE A 123 18.50 -16.97 -9.08
N CYS A 124 19.80 -16.80 -8.75
CA CYS A 124 20.91 -16.94 -9.70
C CYS A 124 21.61 -18.31 -9.66
N PHE A 125 21.03 -19.34 -9.03
CA PHE A 125 21.56 -20.71 -9.02
C PHE A 125 20.55 -21.73 -9.55
#